data_AF-A0A6J4MK16-F1
#
_entry.id   AF-A0A6J4MK16-F1
#
_cell.length_a   1.000
_cell.length_b   1.000
_cell.length_c   1.000
_cell.angle_alpha   90.00
_cell.angle_beta   90.00
_cell.angle_gamma   90.00
#
_symmetry.space_group_name_H-M   'P 1'
#
loop_
_entity.id
_entity.type
_entity.pdbx_description
1 polymer ?
#
loop_
_entity_poly.entity_id
_entity_poly.type
_entity_poly.pdbx_seq_one_letter_code
_entity_poly.pdbx_strand_id
1 'polypeptide(L)' 'MVGYRLRIDRDLGIATVDLRVSGNSHQKLKNLSCCQMLGLFGGVRQTLTNYAPWQIKTVRFTELGEDIF' A
#
# COMPACT_ATOMS: atom_id res chain seq x y z
N MET A 1 10.72 6.49 12.85
CA MET A 1 10.20 5.11 12.76
C MET A 1 9.91 4.83 11.30
N VAL A 2 10.52 3.78 10.74
CA VAL A 2 10.18 3.24 9.41
C VAL A 2 9.22 2.08 9.64
N GLY A 3 8.09 2.05 8.95
CA GLY A 3 7.10 0.98 9.09
C GLY A 3 5.89 1.16 8.19
N TYR A 4 4.84 0.39 8.45
CA TYR A 4 3.56 0.51 7.74
C TYR A 4 2.39 0.34 8.71
N ARG A 5 1.23 0.85 8.31
CA ARG A 5 -0.06 0.58 8.96
C ARG A 5 -0.95 -0.14 7.96
N LEU A 6 -1.58 -1.22 8.39
CA LEU A 6 -2.59 -1.92 7.59
C LEU A 6 -3.96 -1.65 8.17
N ARG A 7 -4.88 -1.15 7.34
CA ARG A 7 -6.30 -1.05 7.65
C ARG A 7 -7.07 -1.90 6.66
N ILE A 8 -8.00 -2.72 7.15
CA ILE A 8 -8.85 -3.55 6.32
C ILE A 8 -10.29 -3.10 6.52
N ASP A 9 -10.90 -2.61 5.45
CA ASP A 9 -12.33 -2.41 5.35
C ASP A 9 -12.95 -3.67 4.74
N ARG A 10 -13.62 -4.47 5.57
CA ARG A 10 -14.19 -5.76 5.14
C ARG A 10 -15.49 -5.60 4.36
N ASP A 11 -16.24 -4.54 4.61
CA ASP A 11 -17.51 -4.28 3.93
C ASP A 11 -17.25 -3.86 2.47
N LEU A 12 -16.22 -3.05 2.26
CA LEU A 12 -15.79 -2.64 0.93
C LEU A 12 -14.79 -3.61 0.27
N GLY A 13 -14.17 -4.49 1.07
CA GLY A 13 -13.10 -5.39 0.60
C GLY A 13 -11.83 -4.62 0.21
N ILE A 14 -11.50 -3.55 0.94
CA ILE A 14 -10.35 -2.68 0.66
C ILE A 14 -9.32 -2.80 1.77
N ALA A 15 -8.09 -3.17 1.41
CA ALA A 15 -6.94 -3.03 2.30
C ALA A 15 -6.19 -1.73 1.98
N THR A 16 -5.92 -0.91 2.99
CA THR A 16 -5.07 0.28 2.88
C THR A 16 -3.76 0.02 3.60
N VAL A 17 -2.66 0.03 2.84
CA VAL A 17 -1.29 -0.08 3.34
C VAL A 17 -0.68 1.31 3.37
N ASP A 18 -0.62 1.89 4.56
CA ASP A 18 -0.12 3.23 4.78
C ASP A 18 1.34 3.20 5.21
N LEU A 19 2.22 3.60 4.31
CA LEU A 19 3.66 3.58 4.45
C LEU A 19 4.12 4.76 5.32
N ARG A 20 4.90 4.45 6.35
CA ARG A 20 5.46 5.40 7.30
C ARG A 20 6.97 5.43 7.10
N VAL A 21 7.41 6.20 6.13
CA VAL A 21 8.84 6.46 5.90
C VAL A 21 9.28 7.56 6.88
N SER A 22 10.42 7.40 7.55
CA SER A 22 10.93 8.44 8.43
C SER A 22 11.51 9.61 7.62
N GLY A 23 11.31 10.84 8.12
CA GLY A 23 11.50 12.09 7.39
C GLY A 23 12.85 12.30 6.69
N ASN A 24 12.79 13.14 5.65
CA ASN A 24 13.83 13.52 4.68
C ASN A 24 14.17 12.53 3.56
N SER A 25 13.35 11.51 3.26
CA SER A 25 13.46 10.85 1.96
C SER A 25 13.01 11.83 0.86
N HIS A 26 13.98 12.38 0.11
CA HIS A 26 13.74 13.25 -1.06
C HIS A 26 12.83 12.58 -2.11
N GLN A 27 12.74 11.26 -2.08
CA GLN A 27 11.85 10.48 -2.93
C GLN A 27 10.50 10.30 -2.24
N LYS A 28 9.52 11.11 -2.61
CA LYS A 28 8.11 10.84 -2.31
C LYS A 28 7.68 9.64 -3.16
N LEU A 29 6.97 8.67 -2.56
CA LEU A 29 6.56 7.46 -3.28
C LEU A 29 5.65 7.76 -4.48
N LYS A 30 4.93 8.88 -4.44
CA LYS A 30 4.14 9.40 -5.56
C LYS A 30 4.95 9.72 -6.83
N ASN A 31 6.28 9.82 -6.74
CA ASN A 31 7.16 10.11 -7.89
C ASN A 31 7.65 8.83 -8.58
N LEU A 32 7.23 7.65 -8.15
CA LEU A 32 7.66 6.38 -8.74
C LEU A 32 7.01 6.16 -10.11
N SER A 33 7.77 5.61 -11.05
CA SER A 33 7.20 5.10 -12.31
C SER A 33 6.30 3.87 -12.05
N CYS A 34 5.42 3.55 -13.01
CA CYS A 34 4.57 2.37 -12.94
C CYS A 34 5.37 1.06 -12.72
N CYS A 35 6.51 0.89 -13.40
CA CYS A 35 7.38 -0.29 -13.22
C CYS A 35 7.98 -0.37 -11.82
N GLN A 36 8.40 0.77 -11.25
CA GLN A 36 8.93 0.82 -9.88
C GLN A 36 7.83 0.54 -8.87
N MET A 37 6.64 1.11 -9.05
CA MET A 37 5.48 0.80 -8.21
C MET A 37 5.12 -0.69 -8.26
N LEU A 38 5.09 -1.30 -9.44
CA LEU A 38 4.80 -2.73 -9.58
C LEU A 38 5.87 -3.58 -8.88
N GLY A 39 7.15 -3.25 -9.07
CA GLY A 39 8.26 -3.96 -8.45
C GLY A 39 8.26 -3.87 -6.92
N LEU A 40 7.85 -2.71 -6.37
CA LEU A 40 7.83 -2.50 -4.92
C LEU A 40 6.56 -3.04 -4.25
N PHE A 41 5.40 -2.92 -4.90
CA PHE A 41 4.10 -3.15 -4.25
C PHE A 41 3.29 -4.31 -4.81
N GLY A 42 3.67 -4.86 -5.97
CA GLY A 42 2.92 -5.92 -6.65
C GLY A 42 2.76 -7.18 -5.79
N GLY A 43 3.85 -7.64 -5.15
CA GLY A 43 3.83 -8.80 -4.26
C GLY A 43 2.90 -8.60 -3.05
N VAL A 44 2.96 -7.42 -2.41
CA VAL A 44 2.08 -7.09 -1.27
C VAL A 44 0.62 -7.10 -1.69
N ARG A 45 0.30 -6.50 -2.84
CA ARG A 45 -1.06 -6.52 -3.39
C ARG A 45 -1.54 -7.95 -3.58
N GLN A 46 -0.74 -8.78 -4.24
CA GLN A 46 -1.08 -10.17 -4.53
C GLN A 46 -1.26 -11.00 -3.26
N THR A 47 -0.40 -10.85 -2.25
CA THR A 47 -0.54 -11.55 -0.97
C THR A 47 -1.85 -11.21 -0.28
N LEU A 48 -2.21 -9.93 -0.23
CA LEU A 48 -3.43 -9.47 0.45
C LEU A 48 -4.71 -9.90 -0.29
N THR A 49 -4.71 -9.86 -1.62
CA THR A 49 -5.89 -10.28 -2.41
C THR A 49 -6.05 -11.79 -2.48
N ASN A 50 -4.96 -12.56 -2.39
CA ASN A 50 -5.03 -14.02 -2.48
C ASN A 50 -5.45 -14.70 -1.18
N TYR A 51 -5.39 -14.00 -0.04
CA TYR A 51 -5.84 -14.53 1.24
C TYR A 51 -7.37 -14.44 1.36
N ALA A 52 -8.05 -15.46 0.84
CA ALA A 52 -9.51 -15.53 0.75
C ALA A 52 -10.27 -15.17 2.05
N PRO A 53 -9.84 -15.57 3.26
CA PRO A 53 -10.56 -15.24 4.50
C PRO A 53 -10.68 -13.74 4.79
N TRP A 54 -9.79 -12.89 4.25
CA TRP A 54 -9.88 -11.44 4.43
C TRP A 54 -10.82 -10.77 3.42
N GLN A 55 -11.23 -11.48 2.36
CA GLN A 55 -12.15 -10.99 1.33
C GLN A 55 -11.73 -9.65 0.70
N ILE A 56 -10.42 -9.42 0.61
CA ILE A 56 -9.86 -8.20 0.03
C ILE A 56 -9.91 -8.30 -1.50
N LYS A 57 -10.55 -7.32 -2.12
CA LYS A 57 -10.68 -7.18 -3.58
C LYS A 57 -9.66 -6.20 -4.14
N THR A 58 -9.32 -5.16 -3.38
CA THR A 58 -8.42 -4.09 -3.80
C THR A 58 -7.47 -3.69 -2.68
N VAL A 59 -6.26 -3.30 -3.06
CA VAL A 59 -5.25 -2.77 -2.15
C VAL A 59 -4.87 -1.35 -2.58
N ARG A 60 -5.05 -0.40 -1.66
CA ARG A 60 -4.61 0.99 -1.77
C ARG A 60 -3.30 1.16 -1.00
N PHE A 61 -2.37 1.92 -1.56
CA PHE A 61 -1.15 2.29 -0.87
C PHE A 61 -1.15 3.79 -0.64
N THR A 62 -0.86 4.20 0.58
CA THR A 62 -0.77 5.62 0.95
C THR A 62 0.58 5.90 1.59
N GLU A 63 1.04 7.14 1.52
CA GLU A 63 2.21 7.63 2.24
C GLU A 63 1.74 8.70 3.21
N LEU A 64 1.88 8.45 4.51
CA LEU A 64 1.42 9.37 5.57
C LEU A 64 -0.06 9.79 5.43
N GLY A 65 -0.90 8.93 4.85
CA GLY A 65 -2.32 9.18 4.56
C GLY A 65 -2.62 9.82 3.20
N GLU A 66 -1.62 10.20 2.41
CA GLU A 66 -1.81 10.66 1.03
C GLU A 66 -1.80 9.48 0.06
N ASP A 67 -2.70 9.48 -0.92
CA ASP A 67 -2.70 8.43 -1.95
C ASP A 67 -1.44 8.52 -2.81
N ILE A 68 -0.88 7.35 -3.14
CA ILE A 68 0.27 7.22 -4.04
C ILE A 68 -0.23 7.08 -5.49
N PHE A 69 -1.50 6.74 -5.70
CA PHE A 69 -2.16 6.51 -6.99
C PHE A 69 -3.22 7.57 -7.32
#